data_AF-A0A2E5M2J7-F1
#
_entry.id   AF-A0A2E5M2J7-F1
#
_cell.length_a   1.000
_cell.length_b   1.000
_cell.length_c   1.000
_cell.angle_alpha   90.00
_cell.angle_beta   90.00
_cell.angle_gamma   90.00
#
_symmetry.space_group_name_H-M   'P 1'
#
loop_
_entity.id
_entity.type
_entity.pdbx_description
1 polymer ?
#
loop_
_entity_poly.entity_id
_entity_poly.type
_entity_poly.pdbx_seq_one_letter_code
_entity_poly.pdbx_strand_id
1 'polypeptide(L)'
;MARSQRLAPPAMPRGVVLLSMLLILALLSAVAFHMVGRHGLLVAQARYSFTQDQALSYAIGAEALARQVLYEDFTQTGVDVDHLEETWARPLTPFAVEDGMMEVQVRDLNSCFNLNSLLGAGTQQNHERLRTLLRNLRLPETHADAWRDWIDADEEIHGFGAEDGDYLLLENAYRTANRPAGHLSELRLLRDMNREVYDAVKPHLCVLPTETLQINVNTADAVVLSSLDSSINPQQMQNLVQGERTFASVSEATNANPELRGATSVMSVTSEFFEVHVRAEVGESRVELASVMKRDPNDGNITLISRDFGKDFRSLFVSDEEQEQ
;
A
#
# COMPACT_ATOMS: atom_id res chain seq x y z
N MET A 1 -97.01 -31.01 5.01
CA MET A 1 -95.56 -31.32 4.98
C MET A 1 -94.77 -30.05 5.27
N ALA A 2 -93.79 -30.19 6.17
CA ALA A 2 -92.74 -29.29 6.68
C ALA A 2 -92.65 -27.83 6.21
N ARG A 3 -92.70 -26.90 7.18
CA ARG A 3 -92.29 -25.49 7.04
C ARG A 3 -90.85 -25.35 7.55
N SER A 4 -89.91 -25.01 6.66
CA SER A 4 -88.49 -24.85 7.01
C SER A 4 -88.27 -23.59 7.86
N GLN A 5 -87.84 -23.74 9.10
CA GLN A 5 -87.30 -22.63 9.90
C GLN A 5 -85.82 -22.43 9.52
N ARG A 6 -85.48 -21.24 9.01
CA ARG A 6 -84.09 -20.79 8.86
C ARG A 6 -83.63 -20.25 10.22
N LEU A 7 -82.60 -20.87 10.80
CA LEU A 7 -81.89 -20.34 11.97
C LEU A 7 -81.08 -19.10 11.54
N ALA A 8 -81.33 -17.95 12.16
CA ALA A 8 -80.47 -16.78 12.04
C ALA A 8 -79.20 -16.98 12.90
N PRO A 9 -78.00 -16.62 12.41
CA PRO A 9 -76.78 -16.78 13.19
C PRO A 9 -76.81 -15.90 14.45
N PRO A 10 -76.21 -16.34 15.57
CA PRO A 10 -76.17 -15.57 16.81
C PRO A 10 -75.43 -14.24 16.58
N ALA A 11 -76.04 -13.13 16.98
CA ALA A 11 -75.41 -11.82 16.92
C ALA A 11 -74.28 -11.74 17.95
N MET A 12 -73.03 -11.58 17.50
CA MET A 12 -71.90 -11.37 18.41
C MET A 12 -72.09 -10.06 19.20
N PRO A 13 -71.80 -10.04 20.52
CA PRO A 13 -71.84 -8.81 21.30
C PRO A 13 -70.87 -7.79 20.72
N ARG A 14 -71.36 -6.58 20.41
CA ARG A 14 -70.64 -5.50 19.71
C ARG A 14 -69.26 -5.15 20.29
N GLY A 15 -69.02 -5.39 21.58
CA GLY A 15 -67.73 -5.18 22.22
C GLY A 15 -66.63 -6.14 21.77
N VAL A 16 -66.96 -7.41 21.47
CA VAL A 16 -65.98 -8.41 21.01
C VAL A 16 -65.52 -8.13 19.58
N VAL A 17 -66.43 -7.63 18.74
CA VAL A 17 -66.12 -7.21 17.36
C VAL A 17 -65.18 -6.01 17.34
N LEU A 18 -65.39 -5.04 18.24
CA LEU A 18 -64.51 -3.87 18.34
C LEU A 18 -63.11 -4.26 18.84
N LEU A 19 -63.04 -5.11 19.87
CA LEU A 19 -61.76 -5.59 20.40
C LEU A 19 -60.97 -6.42 19.38
N SER A 20 -61.65 -7.27 18.60
CA SER A 20 -60.98 -8.03 17.54
C SER A 20 -60.51 -7.12 16.40
N MET A 21 -61.30 -6.11 16.00
CA MET A 21 -60.88 -5.10 15.03
C MET A 21 -59.67 -4.29 15.51
N LEU A 22 -59.66 -3.85 16.77
CA LEU A 22 -58.53 -3.10 17.35
C LEU A 22 -57.27 -3.97 17.45
N LEU A 23 -57.41 -5.24 17.85
CA LEU A 23 -56.29 -6.17 17.91
C LEU A 23 -55.70 -6.43 16.51
N ILE A 24 -56.56 -6.65 15.50
CA ILE A 24 -56.12 -6.81 14.12
C ILE A 24 -55.42 -5.54 13.62
N LEU A 25 -55.99 -4.37 13.88
CA LEU A 25 -55.39 -3.08 13.47
C LEU A 25 -54.03 -2.85 14.14
N ALA A 26 -53.91 -3.15 15.44
CA ALA A 26 -52.66 -3.06 16.16
C ALA A 26 -51.59 -4.02 15.60
N LEU A 27 -51.97 -5.27 15.31
CA LEU A 27 -51.08 -6.26 14.69
C LEU A 27 -50.63 -5.84 13.29
N LEU A 28 -51.56 -5.37 12.45
CA LEU A 28 -51.24 -4.87 11.10
C LEU A 28 -50.29 -3.67 11.16
N SER A 29 -50.53 -2.75 12.09
CA SER A 29 -49.68 -1.57 12.29
C SER A 29 -48.28 -1.96 12.76
N ALA A 30 -48.16 -2.92 13.70
CA ALA A 30 -46.88 -3.42 14.17
C ALA A 30 -46.07 -4.12 13.06
N VAL A 31 -46.73 -4.96 12.24
CA VAL A 31 -46.09 -5.63 11.10
C VAL A 31 -45.64 -4.61 10.05
N ALA A 32 -46.49 -3.63 9.72
CA ALA A 32 -46.15 -2.58 8.76
C ALA A 32 -44.95 -1.74 9.23
N PHE A 33 -44.93 -1.34 10.51
CA PHE A 33 -43.81 -0.60 11.10
C PHE A 33 -42.50 -1.40 11.03
N HIS A 34 -42.53 -2.68 11.40
CA HIS A 34 -41.38 -3.58 11.31
C HIS A 34 -40.90 -3.77 9.85
N MET A 35 -41.83 -3.87 8.89
CA MET A 35 -41.52 -4.02 7.47
C MET A 35 -40.85 -2.75 6.89
N VAL A 36 -41.34 -1.56 7.26
CA VAL A 36 -40.74 -0.28 6.84
C VAL A 36 -39.32 -0.14 7.36
N GLY A 37 -39.08 -0.46 8.64
CA GLY A 37 -37.73 -0.45 9.22
C GLY A 37 -36.77 -1.41 8.51
N ARG A 38 -37.20 -2.65 8.26
CA ARG A 38 -36.39 -3.64 7.53
C ARG A 38 -36.14 -3.24 6.07
N HIS A 39 -37.12 -2.65 5.40
CA HIS A 39 -36.98 -2.18 4.02
C HIS A 39 -35.95 -1.04 3.93
N GLY A 40 -35.96 -0.09 4.87
CA GLY A 40 -34.96 0.98 4.94
C GLY A 40 -33.53 0.45 5.06
N LEU A 41 -33.31 -0.53 5.95
CA LEU A 41 -31.99 -1.16 6.12
C LEU A 41 -31.52 -1.89 4.85
N LEU A 42 -32.40 -2.66 4.20
CA LEU A 42 -32.05 -3.37 2.97
C LEU A 42 -31.69 -2.41 1.83
N VAL A 43 -32.43 -1.31 1.69
CA VAL A 43 -32.12 -0.27 0.70
C VAL A 43 -30.77 0.40 1.01
N ALA A 44 -30.51 0.73 2.27
CA ALA A 44 -29.23 1.31 2.68
C ALA A 44 -28.05 0.36 2.40
N GLN A 45 -28.19 -0.93 2.72
CA GLN A 45 -27.16 -1.94 2.42
C GLN A 45 -26.94 -2.11 0.91
N ALA A 46 -28.02 -2.18 0.12
CA ALA A 46 -27.91 -2.28 -1.33
C ALA A 46 -27.22 -1.06 -1.93
N ARG A 47 -27.55 0.14 -1.43
CA ARG A 47 -26.89 1.39 -1.84
C ARG A 47 -25.40 1.38 -1.51
N TYR A 48 -25.04 1.02 -0.27
CA TYR A 48 -23.64 0.95 0.15
C TYR A 48 -22.84 -0.07 -0.67
N SER A 49 -23.40 -1.25 -0.93
CA SER A 49 -22.75 -2.26 -1.78
C SER A 49 -22.52 -1.73 -3.20
N PHE A 50 -23.52 -1.06 -3.77
CA PHE A 50 -23.40 -0.47 -5.10
C PHE A 50 -22.33 0.61 -5.17
N THR A 51 -22.31 1.56 -4.22
CA THR A 51 -21.31 2.63 -4.18
C THR A 51 -19.91 2.09 -3.88
N GLN A 52 -19.79 1.01 -3.11
CA GLN A 52 -18.52 0.32 -2.87
C GLN A 52 -17.97 -0.31 -4.17
N ASP A 53 -18.83 -1.02 -4.92
CA ASP A 53 -18.44 -1.63 -6.20
C ASP A 53 -18.06 -0.57 -7.25
N GLN A 54 -18.76 0.58 -7.24
CA GLN A 54 -18.44 1.72 -8.09
C GLN A 54 -17.10 2.37 -7.71
N ALA A 55 -16.86 2.61 -6.42
CA ALA A 55 -15.59 3.13 -5.92
C ALA A 55 -14.42 2.18 -6.25
N LEU A 56 -14.61 0.86 -6.13
CA LEU A 56 -13.62 -0.13 -6.52
C LEU A 56 -13.33 -0.09 -8.03
N SER A 57 -14.38 0.02 -8.85
CA SER A 57 -14.22 0.13 -10.31
C SER A 57 -13.45 1.39 -10.70
N TYR A 58 -13.68 2.51 -10.01
CA TYR A 58 -12.89 3.73 -10.16
C TYR A 58 -11.44 3.53 -9.71
N ALA A 59 -11.20 2.88 -8.57
CA ALA A 59 -9.84 2.62 -8.12
C ALA A 59 -9.02 1.79 -9.13
N ILE A 60 -9.64 0.74 -9.70
CA ILE A 60 -9.02 -0.09 -10.75
C ILE A 60 -8.83 0.71 -12.05
N GLY A 61 -9.77 1.59 -12.39
CA GLY A 61 -9.64 2.50 -13.54
C GLY A 61 -8.46 3.46 -13.39
N ALA A 62 -8.26 4.00 -12.19
CA ALA A 62 -7.12 4.87 -11.88
C ALA A 62 -5.78 4.13 -11.95
N GLU A 63 -5.74 2.89 -11.43
CA GLU A 63 -4.58 2.00 -11.59
C GLU A 63 -4.23 1.81 -13.08
N ALA A 64 -5.24 1.56 -13.92
CA ALA A 64 -5.03 1.42 -15.36
C ALA A 64 -4.57 2.71 -16.04
N LEU A 65 -5.04 3.88 -15.57
CA LEU A 65 -4.57 5.18 -16.04
C LEU A 65 -3.10 5.42 -15.66
N ALA A 66 -2.72 5.19 -14.40
CA ALA A 66 -1.34 5.32 -13.95
C ALA A 66 -0.40 4.41 -14.73
N ARG A 67 -0.86 3.19 -15.04
CA ARG A 67 -0.15 2.24 -15.90
C ARG A 67 0.11 2.80 -17.30
N GLN A 68 -0.87 3.48 -17.89
CA GLN A 68 -0.72 4.11 -19.20
C GLN A 68 0.25 5.30 -19.13
N VAL A 69 0.17 6.12 -18.09
CA VAL A 69 1.09 7.25 -17.89
C VAL A 69 2.54 6.77 -17.78
N LEU A 70 2.82 5.70 -17.02
CA LEU A 70 4.16 5.12 -16.90
C LEU A 70 4.68 4.52 -18.23
N TYR A 71 3.78 3.97 -19.05
CA TYR A 71 4.12 3.44 -20.37
C TYR A 71 4.43 4.55 -21.38
N GLU A 72 3.59 5.59 -21.41
CA GLU A 72 3.80 6.77 -22.27
C GLU A 72 5.08 7.50 -21.88
N ASP A 73 5.37 7.58 -20.58
CA ASP A 73 6.59 8.16 -20.07
C ASP A 73 7.83 7.47 -20.66
N PHE A 74 7.92 6.15 -20.52
CA PHE A 74 9.02 5.36 -21.06
C PHE A 74 9.16 5.48 -22.59
N THR A 75 8.05 5.50 -23.32
CA THR A 75 8.07 5.44 -24.79
C THR A 75 8.24 6.80 -25.47
N GLN A 76 7.94 7.90 -24.79
CA GLN A 76 7.82 9.23 -25.43
C GLN A 76 8.56 10.35 -24.71
N THR A 77 8.54 10.41 -23.37
CA THR A 77 8.94 11.63 -22.62
C THR A 77 10.15 11.45 -21.71
N GLY A 78 10.33 10.29 -21.10
CA GLY A 78 11.39 9.93 -20.15
C GLY A 78 12.26 8.77 -20.67
N VAL A 79 12.69 8.85 -21.93
CA VAL A 79 13.53 7.78 -22.52
C VAL A 79 14.84 7.69 -21.73
N ASP A 80 15.08 6.52 -21.14
CA ASP A 80 16.29 6.15 -20.39
C ASP A 80 16.55 6.91 -19.09
N VAL A 81 15.57 7.65 -18.53
CA VAL A 81 15.69 8.35 -17.24
C VAL A 81 14.33 8.39 -16.53
N ASP A 82 14.32 8.28 -15.21
CA ASP A 82 13.17 8.60 -14.36
C ASP A 82 13.56 9.56 -13.25
N HIS A 83 12.73 10.59 -13.00
CA HIS A 83 12.97 11.60 -11.98
C HIS A 83 11.69 12.28 -11.47
N LEU A 84 11.78 12.95 -10.31
CA LEU A 84 10.60 13.53 -9.63
C LEU A 84 9.92 14.70 -10.36
N GLU A 85 10.56 15.27 -11.39
CA GLU A 85 9.95 16.31 -12.23
C GLU A 85 9.06 15.78 -13.37
N GLU A 86 8.95 14.47 -13.53
CA GLU A 86 8.10 13.84 -14.54
C GLU A 86 6.62 13.86 -14.18
N THR A 87 5.78 13.70 -15.20
CA THR A 87 4.32 13.72 -15.08
C THR A 87 3.81 12.66 -14.09
N TRP A 88 4.41 11.47 -14.08
CA TRP A 88 3.99 10.39 -13.19
C TRP A 88 4.28 10.70 -11.71
N ALA A 89 5.36 11.42 -11.42
CA ALA A 89 5.80 11.72 -10.05
C ALA A 89 5.07 12.92 -9.44
N ARG A 90 4.50 13.79 -10.27
CA ARG A 90 3.79 14.99 -9.83
C ARG A 90 2.41 14.63 -9.26
N PRO A 91 2.08 15.08 -8.04
CA PRO A 91 0.78 14.82 -7.44
C PRO A 91 -0.35 15.35 -8.32
N LEU A 92 -1.23 14.45 -8.76
CA LEU A 92 -2.44 14.85 -9.47
C LEU A 92 -3.45 15.39 -8.47
N THR A 93 -3.91 16.63 -8.68
CA THR A 93 -5.00 17.20 -7.87
C THR A 93 -6.20 16.26 -7.90
N PRO A 94 -6.89 16.04 -6.75
CA PRO A 94 -8.09 15.22 -6.73
C PRO A 94 -9.07 15.69 -7.79
N PHE A 95 -9.55 14.77 -8.61
CA PHE A 95 -10.42 15.09 -9.74
C PHE A 95 -11.78 14.38 -9.61
N ALA A 96 -12.80 15.04 -10.14
CA ALA A 96 -14.16 14.54 -10.10
C ALA A 96 -14.35 13.39 -11.10
N VAL A 97 -15.05 12.36 -10.64
CA VAL A 97 -15.64 11.30 -11.46
C VAL A 97 -17.16 11.37 -11.32
N GLU A 98 -17.88 10.59 -12.10
CA GLU A 98 -19.34 10.50 -11.95
C GLU A 98 -19.68 10.07 -10.51
N ASP A 99 -20.45 10.89 -9.81
CA ASP A 99 -20.88 10.68 -8.42
C ASP A 99 -19.73 10.53 -7.38
N GLY A 100 -18.53 11.00 -7.68
CA GLY A 100 -17.38 10.80 -6.79
C GLY A 100 -16.13 11.64 -7.06
N MET A 101 -15.09 11.37 -6.27
CA MET A 101 -13.77 11.97 -6.36
C MET A 101 -12.69 10.89 -6.40
N MET A 102 -11.57 11.20 -7.03
CA MET A 102 -10.44 10.29 -7.16
C MET A 102 -9.12 11.02 -6.95
N GLU A 103 -8.20 10.37 -6.27
CA GLU A 103 -6.81 10.81 -6.10
C GLU A 103 -5.87 9.66 -6.45
N VAL A 104 -4.79 9.97 -7.18
CA VAL A 104 -3.78 9.00 -7.62
C VAL A 104 -2.41 9.57 -7.34
N GLN A 105 -1.54 8.74 -6.75
CA GLN A 105 -0.15 9.05 -6.48
C GLN A 105 0.71 7.89 -6.99
N VAL A 106 1.84 8.20 -7.61
CA VAL A 106 2.80 7.19 -8.05
C VAL A 106 4.13 7.41 -7.35
N ARG A 107 4.69 6.33 -6.80
CA ARG A 107 5.98 6.34 -6.12
C ARG A 107 6.94 5.39 -6.81
N ASP A 108 8.16 5.85 -7.01
CA ASP A 108 9.26 4.99 -7.46
C ASP A 108 9.69 4.02 -6.34
N LEU A 109 9.80 2.73 -6.66
CA LEU A 109 10.29 1.69 -5.74
C LEU A 109 11.77 1.36 -5.93
N ASN A 110 12.43 1.88 -6.96
CA ASN A 110 13.89 1.91 -7.01
C ASN A 110 14.47 3.08 -6.17
N SER A 111 13.63 3.86 -5.50
CA SER A 111 14.06 4.91 -4.56
C SER A 111 14.42 4.36 -3.16
N CYS A 112 14.11 3.10 -2.86
CA CYS A 112 14.29 2.45 -1.56
C CYS A 112 15.28 1.29 -1.63
N PHE A 113 15.85 0.93 -0.49
CA PHE A 113 16.73 -0.23 -0.38
C PHE A 113 15.90 -1.52 -0.46
N ASN A 114 16.08 -2.29 -1.54
CA ASN A 114 15.42 -3.58 -1.71
C ASN A 114 16.06 -4.64 -0.80
N LEU A 115 15.29 -5.10 0.17
CA LEU A 115 15.69 -6.08 1.16
C LEU A 115 15.97 -7.48 0.60
N ASN A 116 15.32 -7.86 -0.50
CA ASN A 116 15.62 -9.13 -1.19
C ASN A 116 16.97 -9.10 -1.91
N SER A 117 17.65 -7.94 -1.99
CA SER A 117 18.97 -7.84 -2.60
C SER A 117 20.10 -8.51 -1.81
N LEU A 118 19.83 -8.96 -0.58
CA LEU A 118 20.76 -9.76 0.21
C LEU A 118 20.88 -11.20 -0.30
N LEU A 119 19.98 -11.67 -1.16
CA LEU A 119 20.08 -12.99 -1.81
C LEU A 119 20.90 -12.97 -3.11
N GLY A 120 21.09 -11.79 -3.69
CA GLY A 120 21.65 -11.64 -5.02
C GLY A 120 23.16 -11.45 -5.07
N ALA A 121 23.65 -11.03 -6.23
CA ALA A 121 25.05 -10.66 -6.38
C ALA A 121 25.41 -9.49 -5.45
N GLY A 122 26.51 -9.62 -4.72
CA GLY A 122 26.97 -8.60 -3.79
C GLY A 122 26.28 -8.62 -2.42
N THR A 123 25.72 -9.77 -1.99
CA THR A 123 25.16 -10.00 -0.65
C THR A 123 25.95 -9.32 0.46
N GLN A 124 27.27 -9.52 0.52
CA GLN A 124 28.10 -8.94 1.58
C GLN A 124 28.10 -7.41 1.54
N GLN A 125 28.21 -6.81 0.35
CA GLN A 125 28.19 -5.36 0.18
C GLN A 125 26.79 -4.79 0.51
N ASN A 126 25.72 -5.45 0.06
CA ASN A 126 24.35 -5.05 0.34
C ASN A 126 24.01 -5.17 1.83
N HIS A 127 24.52 -6.21 2.50
CA HIS A 127 24.44 -6.36 3.95
C HIS A 127 25.12 -5.18 4.67
N GLU A 128 26.34 -4.79 4.28
CA GLU A 128 27.02 -3.62 4.87
C GLU A 128 26.29 -2.29 4.59
N ARG A 129 25.64 -2.17 3.43
CA ARG A 129 24.80 -1.01 3.10
C ARG A 129 23.57 -0.95 4.00
N LEU A 130 22.88 -2.07 4.22
CA LEU A 130 21.75 -2.13 5.14
C LEU A 130 22.18 -1.80 6.58
N ARG A 131 23.33 -2.30 7.04
CA ARG A 131 23.91 -1.92 8.33
C ARG A 131 24.19 -0.42 8.39
N THR A 132 24.73 0.16 7.32
CA THR A 132 24.99 1.61 7.24
C THR A 132 23.70 2.43 7.24
N LEU A 133 22.64 1.97 6.57
CA LEU A 133 21.31 2.57 6.61
C LEU A 133 20.78 2.61 8.05
N LEU A 134 20.79 1.48 8.75
CA LEU A 134 20.35 1.37 10.15
C LEU A 134 21.18 2.28 11.06
N ARG A 135 22.50 2.30 10.88
CA ARG A 135 23.42 3.16 11.62
C ARG A 135 23.13 4.65 11.41
N ASN A 136 22.87 5.08 10.18
CA ASN A 136 22.52 6.46 9.84
C ASN A 136 21.21 6.88 10.53
N LEU A 137 20.26 5.95 10.66
CA LEU A 137 19.01 6.14 11.41
C LEU A 137 19.17 5.99 12.93
N ARG A 138 20.37 5.67 13.43
CA ARG A 138 20.66 5.37 14.85
C ARG A 138 19.86 4.17 15.38
N LEU A 139 19.60 3.20 14.52
CA LEU A 139 18.92 1.94 14.83
C LEU A 139 19.94 0.80 15.01
N PRO A 140 19.60 -0.28 15.72
CA PRO A 140 20.51 -1.42 15.89
C PRO A 140 20.82 -2.10 14.56
N GLU A 141 22.10 -2.17 14.20
CA GLU A 141 22.59 -2.81 12.96
C GLU A 141 22.32 -4.33 12.93
N THR A 142 22.07 -4.94 14.08
CA THR A 142 21.76 -6.36 14.24
C THR A 142 20.51 -6.79 13.47
N HIS A 143 19.61 -5.86 13.14
CA HIS A 143 18.46 -6.16 12.28
C HIS A 143 18.86 -6.50 10.83
N ALA A 144 20.03 -6.06 10.36
CA ALA A 144 20.56 -6.48 9.06
C ALA A 144 20.98 -7.96 9.08
N ASP A 145 21.64 -8.37 10.17
CA ASP A 145 22.04 -9.76 10.40
C ASP A 145 20.79 -10.65 10.48
N ALA A 146 19.80 -10.26 11.30
CA ALA A 146 18.53 -10.99 11.44
C ALA A 146 17.70 -11.04 10.15
N TRP A 147 17.75 -9.98 9.33
CA TRP A 147 17.06 -10.01 8.04
C TRP A 147 17.74 -10.93 7.03
N ARG A 148 19.07 -11.07 7.09
CA ARG A 148 19.80 -12.01 6.23
C ARG A 148 19.35 -13.44 6.50
N ASP A 149 19.45 -13.86 7.76
CA ASP A 149 19.04 -15.20 8.22
C ASP A 149 17.52 -15.43 7.98
N TRP A 150 16.69 -14.38 8.00
CA TRP A 150 15.26 -14.52 7.71
C TRP A 150 14.95 -15.01 6.29
N ILE A 151 15.76 -14.62 5.30
CA ILE A 151 15.48 -14.84 3.87
C ILE A 151 16.40 -15.85 3.19
N ASP A 152 17.58 -16.11 3.75
CA ASP A 152 18.52 -17.07 3.16
C ASP A 152 18.02 -18.52 3.28
N ALA A 153 18.59 -19.43 2.51
CA ALA A 153 18.03 -20.76 2.36
C ALA A 153 18.53 -21.77 3.40
N ASP A 154 19.51 -21.38 4.22
CA ASP A 154 20.16 -22.27 5.16
C ASP A 154 19.62 -22.07 6.58
N GLU A 155 20.40 -22.47 7.59
CA GLU A 155 20.02 -22.39 9.01
C GLU A 155 21.24 -21.91 9.82
N GLU A 156 22.21 -21.27 9.15
CA GLU A 156 23.42 -20.76 9.78
C GLU A 156 23.15 -19.38 10.34
N ILE A 157 23.20 -19.26 11.68
CA ILE A 157 23.05 -17.97 12.34
C ILE A 157 24.28 -17.10 12.05
N HIS A 158 24.05 -15.91 11.51
CA HIS A 158 25.11 -14.96 11.20
C HIS A 158 25.12 -13.76 12.14
N GLY A 159 26.29 -13.41 12.68
CA GLY A 159 26.43 -12.22 13.52
C GLY A 159 25.50 -12.26 14.75
N PHE A 160 24.54 -11.34 14.80
CA PHE A 160 23.47 -11.30 15.81
C PHE A 160 22.09 -11.68 15.24
N GLY A 161 22.06 -12.43 14.15
CA GLY A 161 20.85 -12.95 13.51
C GLY A 161 20.15 -14.03 14.33
N ALA A 162 19.21 -14.71 13.70
CA ALA A 162 18.29 -15.64 14.33
C ALA A 162 17.68 -16.58 13.29
N GLU A 163 17.58 -17.86 13.65
CA GLU A 163 17.02 -18.92 12.80
C GLU A 163 15.85 -19.62 13.49
N ASP A 164 15.35 -20.72 12.90
CA ASP A 164 14.24 -21.51 13.44
C ASP A 164 14.35 -21.80 14.94
N GLY A 165 15.56 -22.12 15.40
CA GLY A 165 15.84 -22.38 16.81
C GLY A 165 15.47 -21.22 17.74
N ASP A 166 15.66 -19.97 17.29
CA ASP A 166 15.31 -18.77 18.04
C ASP A 166 13.80 -18.47 17.97
N TYR A 167 13.19 -18.56 16.78
CA TYR A 167 11.77 -18.21 16.59
C TYR A 167 10.81 -19.24 17.19
N LEU A 168 11.21 -20.51 17.28
CA LEU A 168 10.41 -21.56 17.93
C LEU A 168 10.34 -21.43 19.46
N LEU A 169 11.16 -20.56 20.07
CA LEU A 169 11.13 -20.27 21.50
C LEU A 169 10.18 -19.12 21.89
N LEU A 170 9.59 -18.44 20.91
CA LEU A 170 8.63 -17.36 21.14
C LEU A 170 7.31 -17.91 21.71
N GLU A 171 6.55 -17.05 22.42
CA GLU A 171 5.22 -17.40 22.93
C GLU A 171 4.29 -17.85 21.79
N ASN A 172 4.31 -17.09 20.68
CA ASN A 172 3.71 -17.49 19.41
C ASN A 172 4.83 -17.99 18.49
N ALA A 173 5.17 -19.27 18.59
CA ALA A 173 6.25 -19.88 17.83
C ALA A 173 5.96 -19.92 16.31
N TYR A 174 6.99 -19.61 15.52
CA TYR A 174 7.01 -19.77 14.07
C TYR A 174 8.44 -20.09 13.61
N ARG A 175 8.63 -20.20 12.29
CA ARG A 175 9.90 -20.51 11.63
C ARG A 175 10.37 -19.32 10.79
N THR A 176 11.66 -19.25 10.49
CA THR A 176 12.18 -18.34 9.46
C THR A 176 11.52 -18.63 8.12
N ALA A 177 11.52 -17.64 7.23
CA ALA A 177 10.85 -17.77 5.94
C ALA A 177 11.68 -18.61 4.95
N ASN A 178 13.01 -18.51 5.05
CA ASN A 178 14.03 -19.13 4.22
C ASN A 178 13.75 -19.03 2.72
N ARG A 179 13.32 -17.83 2.32
CA ARG A 179 12.91 -17.48 0.95
C ARG A 179 12.89 -15.96 0.78
N PRO A 180 12.93 -15.46 -0.47
CA PRO A 180 12.66 -14.05 -0.74
C PRO A 180 11.36 -13.60 -0.08
N ALA A 181 11.40 -12.47 0.62
CA ALA A 181 10.22 -11.91 1.25
C ALA A 181 9.18 -11.51 0.20
N GLY A 182 7.91 -11.67 0.56
CA GLY A 182 6.77 -11.26 -0.26
C GLY A 182 6.23 -9.88 0.12
N HIS A 183 6.46 -9.43 1.35
CA HIS A 183 5.99 -8.14 1.81
C HIS A 183 6.88 -7.53 2.91
N LEU A 184 6.99 -6.20 2.93
CA LEU A 184 7.81 -5.47 3.90
C LEU A 184 7.35 -5.67 5.36
N SER A 185 6.09 -6.05 5.58
CA SER A 185 5.59 -6.34 6.93
C SER A 185 6.28 -7.53 7.59
N GLU A 186 6.95 -8.40 6.83
CA GLU A 186 7.73 -9.52 7.39
C GLU A 186 8.84 -9.04 8.32
N LEU A 187 9.37 -7.82 8.15
CA LEU A 187 10.28 -7.21 9.12
C LEU A 187 9.73 -7.23 10.56
N ARG A 188 8.41 -7.14 10.75
CA ARG A 188 7.75 -7.19 12.07
C ARG A 188 7.88 -8.55 12.75
N LEU A 189 8.25 -9.59 12.01
CA LEU A 189 8.47 -10.94 12.53
C LEU A 189 9.91 -11.15 13.01
N LEU A 190 10.83 -10.23 12.70
CA LEU A 190 12.18 -10.31 13.24
C LEU A 190 12.17 -10.11 14.76
N ARG A 191 13.03 -10.86 15.44
CA ARG A 191 13.27 -10.68 16.88
C ARG A 191 13.71 -9.23 17.14
N ASP A 192 13.21 -8.65 18.23
CA ASP A 192 13.53 -7.29 18.69
C ASP A 192 13.13 -6.14 17.74
N MET A 193 12.43 -6.43 16.63
CA MET A 193 11.80 -5.40 15.82
C MET A 193 10.57 -4.87 16.55
N ASN A 194 10.69 -3.73 17.23
CA ASN A 194 9.56 -3.01 17.83
C ASN A 194 8.94 -2.00 16.84
N ARG A 195 7.79 -1.42 17.21
CA ARG A 195 7.04 -0.51 16.33
C ARG A 195 7.89 0.71 15.97
N GLU A 196 8.63 1.25 16.93
CA GLU A 196 9.44 2.45 16.77
C GLU A 196 10.55 2.25 15.74
N VAL A 197 11.27 1.13 15.82
CA VAL A 197 12.32 0.76 14.85
C VAL A 197 11.70 0.53 13.47
N TYR A 198 10.59 -0.22 13.40
CA TYR A 198 9.91 -0.50 12.14
C TYR A 198 9.41 0.78 11.46
N ASP A 199 8.73 1.66 12.19
CA ASP A 199 8.18 2.91 11.66
C ASP A 199 9.29 3.87 11.21
N ALA A 200 10.47 3.84 11.86
CA ALA A 200 11.63 4.62 11.47
C ALA A 200 12.32 4.10 10.20
N VAL A 201 12.41 2.78 10.01
CA VAL A 201 13.15 2.19 8.88
C VAL A 201 12.26 1.97 7.64
N LYS A 202 10.96 1.71 7.84
CA LYS A 202 9.99 1.39 6.78
C LYS A 202 10.01 2.34 5.57
N PRO A 203 10.14 3.68 5.72
CA PRO A 203 10.13 4.59 4.58
C PRO A 203 11.29 4.38 3.59
N HIS A 204 12.40 3.81 4.07
CA HIS A 204 13.65 3.67 3.32
C HIS A 204 13.84 2.30 2.69
N LEU A 205 12.95 1.35 2.99
CA LEU A 205 13.06 -0.05 2.60
C LEU A 205 11.92 -0.48 1.70
N CYS A 206 12.19 -1.48 0.88
CA CYS A 206 11.17 -2.18 0.11
C CYS A 206 11.54 -3.65 -0.06
N VAL A 207 10.55 -4.43 -0.51
CA VAL A 207 10.71 -5.83 -0.87
C VAL A 207 10.20 -5.95 -2.31
N LEU A 208 11.11 -6.25 -3.23
CA LEU A 208 10.81 -6.35 -4.66
C LEU A 208 11.07 -7.78 -5.16
N PRO A 209 10.37 -8.24 -6.21
CA PRO A 209 10.57 -9.56 -6.81
C PRO A 209 11.84 -9.60 -7.69
N THR A 210 12.96 -9.12 -7.14
CA THR A 210 14.30 -9.14 -7.72
C THR A 210 15.32 -9.19 -6.59
N GLU A 211 16.44 -9.84 -6.84
CA GLU A 211 17.59 -9.90 -5.93
C GLU A 211 18.67 -8.87 -6.30
N THR A 212 18.44 -8.09 -7.36
CA THR A 212 19.36 -7.02 -7.76
C THR A 212 19.06 -5.76 -6.95
N LEU A 213 20.10 -5.15 -6.37
CA LEU A 213 19.99 -3.81 -5.81
C LEU A 213 20.23 -2.77 -6.91
N GLN A 214 19.21 -1.96 -7.18
CA GLN A 214 19.26 -0.82 -8.09
C GLN A 214 18.54 0.36 -7.46
N ILE A 215 19.29 1.43 -7.21
CA ILE A 215 18.85 2.64 -6.54
C ILE A 215 18.82 3.79 -7.55
N ASN A 216 17.63 4.32 -7.83
CA ASN A 216 17.50 5.49 -8.68
C ASN A 216 17.94 6.75 -7.92
N VAL A 217 19.05 7.35 -8.36
CA VAL A 217 19.65 8.53 -7.72
C VAL A 217 18.80 9.80 -7.88
N ASN A 218 17.87 9.84 -8.84
CA ASN A 218 16.98 10.98 -9.05
C ASN A 218 15.80 11.00 -8.07
N THR A 219 15.45 9.86 -7.46
CA THR A 219 14.24 9.69 -6.63
C THR A 219 14.56 9.26 -5.20
N ALA A 220 15.64 8.52 -4.96
CA ALA A 220 16.02 8.02 -3.64
C ALA A 220 16.19 9.14 -2.60
N ASP A 221 15.83 8.85 -1.35
CA ASP A 221 16.01 9.80 -0.26
C ASP A 221 17.48 9.84 0.24
N ALA A 222 17.76 10.82 1.10
CA ALA A 222 19.12 11.04 1.61
C ALA A 222 19.67 9.86 2.44
N VAL A 223 18.80 9.14 3.17
CA VAL A 223 19.20 8.03 4.04
C VAL A 223 19.60 6.82 3.21
N VAL A 224 18.83 6.53 2.16
CA VAL A 224 19.15 5.46 1.19
C VAL A 224 20.46 5.79 0.48
N LEU A 225 20.60 7.01 -0.06
CA LEU A 225 21.81 7.43 -0.76
C LEU A 225 23.06 7.42 0.15
N SER A 226 22.94 7.88 1.40
CA SER A 226 24.06 7.87 2.34
C SER A 226 24.39 6.50 2.90
N SER A 227 23.57 5.48 2.62
CA SER A 227 23.85 4.09 3.00
C SER A 227 24.66 3.32 1.95
N LEU A 228 24.78 3.83 0.72
CA LEU A 228 25.35 3.06 -0.39
C LEU A 228 26.86 2.79 -0.22
N ASP A 229 27.53 3.61 0.56
CA ASP A 229 28.92 3.48 0.96
C ASP A 229 29.11 4.15 2.33
N SER A 230 29.88 3.52 3.23
CA SER A 230 30.09 4.01 4.60
C SER A 230 30.90 5.31 4.69
N SER A 231 31.56 5.71 3.60
CA SER A 231 32.27 6.98 3.50
C SER A 231 31.39 8.17 3.14
N ILE A 232 30.13 7.95 2.71
CA ILE A 232 29.22 9.02 2.30
C ILE A 232 28.70 9.76 3.52
N ASN A 233 28.77 11.10 3.50
CA ASN A 233 28.23 11.94 4.55
C ASN A 233 26.71 12.14 4.38
N PRO A 234 25.88 11.79 5.38
CA PRO A 234 24.43 11.99 5.30
C PRO A 234 24.00 13.43 5.05
N GLN A 235 24.74 14.43 5.56
CA GLN A 235 24.40 15.84 5.37
C GLN A 235 24.59 16.30 3.92
N GLN A 236 25.56 15.72 3.20
CA GLN A 236 25.74 16.01 1.77
C GLN A 236 24.57 15.47 0.95
N MET A 237 24.12 14.25 1.25
CA MET A 237 22.96 13.67 0.59
C MET A 237 21.67 14.43 0.91
N GLN A 238 21.55 14.98 2.13
CA GLN A 238 20.44 15.86 2.48
C GLN A 238 20.38 17.12 1.60
N ASN A 239 21.53 17.70 1.27
CA ASN A 239 21.60 18.85 0.36
C ASN A 239 21.29 18.44 -1.09
N LEU A 240 21.77 17.27 -1.52
CA LEU A 240 21.50 16.73 -2.85
C LEU A 240 20.00 16.53 -3.09
N VAL A 241 19.29 15.91 -2.15
CA VAL A 241 17.84 15.64 -2.32
C VAL A 241 16.96 16.88 -2.19
N GLN A 242 17.49 18.00 -1.67
CA GLN A 242 16.79 19.30 -1.68
C GLN A 242 16.92 20.02 -3.02
N GLY A 243 17.87 19.62 -3.86
CA GLY A 243 18.02 20.13 -5.21
C GLY A 243 17.18 19.38 -6.23
N GLU A 244 17.00 19.98 -7.39
CA GLU A 244 16.45 19.30 -8.57
C GLU A 244 17.43 18.20 -9.02
N ARG A 245 16.91 17.00 -9.30
CA ARG A 245 17.71 15.83 -9.71
C ARG A 245 17.14 15.23 -10.98
N THR A 246 17.74 15.58 -12.10
CA THR A 246 17.40 15.09 -13.44
C THR A 246 18.65 14.53 -14.12
N PHE A 247 19.48 13.78 -13.38
CA PHE A 247 20.71 13.23 -13.93
C PHE A 247 20.36 12.24 -15.04
N ALA A 248 20.95 12.43 -16.23
CA ALA A 248 20.71 11.57 -17.39
C ALA A 248 21.57 10.31 -17.38
N SER A 249 22.55 10.22 -16.47
CA SER A 249 23.35 9.02 -16.28
C SER A 249 23.98 8.95 -14.89
N VAL A 250 24.34 7.74 -14.46
CA VAL A 250 25.11 7.53 -13.22
C VAL A 250 26.47 8.26 -13.27
N SER A 251 27.09 8.37 -14.45
CA SER A 251 28.33 9.12 -14.60
C SER A 251 28.11 10.62 -14.34
N GLU A 252 27.00 11.19 -14.79
CA GLU A 252 26.67 12.59 -14.51
C GLU A 252 26.44 12.82 -13.02
N ALA A 253 25.64 11.97 -12.38
CA ALA A 253 25.36 12.03 -10.96
C ALA A 253 26.64 11.98 -10.11
N THR A 254 27.59 11.10 -10.46
CA THR A 254 28.86 10.93 -9.73
C THR A 254 29.95 11.94 -10.11
N ASN A 255 29.82 12.62 -11.25
CA ASN A 255 30.65 13.78 -11.58
C ASN A 255 30.24 14.99 -10.74
N ALA A 256 28.94 15.20 -10.57
CA ALA A 256 28.38 16.23 -9.70
C ALA A 256 28.57 15.93 -8.21
N ASN A 257 28.52 14.64 -7.82
CA ASN A 257 28.63 14.18 -6.44
C ASN A 257 29.70 13.07 -6.34
N PRO A 258 30.99 13.43 -6.24
CA PRO A 258 32.12 12.49 -6.24
C PRO A 258 32.07 11.38 -5.18
N GLU A 259 31.43 11.64 -4.04
CA GLU A 259 31.23 10.68 -2.95
C GLU A 259 30.41 9.44 -3.36
N LEU A 260 29.56 9.56 -4.38
CA LEU A 260 28.74 8.45 -4.88
C LEU A 260 29.53 7.48 -5.79
N ARG A 261 30.78 7.78 -6.14
CA ARG A 261 31.60 6.95 -7.06
C ARG A 261 31.83 5.52 -6.57
N GLY A 262 31.89 5.31 -5.25
CA GLY A 262 32.02 3.97 -4.66
C GLY A 262 30.77 3.10 -4.84
N ALA A 263 29.63 3.72 -5.13
CA ALA A 263 28.32 3.08 -5.18
C ALA A 263 27.78 2.83 -6.60
N THR A 264 28.52 3.17 -7.65
CA THR A 264 28.01 3.13 -9.05
C THR A 264 27.44 1.80 -9.48
N SER A 265 27.91 0.69 -8.89
CA SER A 265 27.48 -0.67 -9.22
C SER A 265 26.00 -0.96 -8.91
N VAL A 266 25.37 -0.17 -8.04
CA VAL A 266 23.96 -0.31 -7.68
C VAL A 266 23.15 0.95 -7.90
N MET A 267 23.75 1.95 -8.54
CA MET A 267 23.05 3.18 -8.89
C MET A 267 22.40 3.04 -10.26
N SER A 268 21.25 3.67 -10.41
CA SER A 268 20.54 3.83 -11.67
C SER A 268 20.07 5.28 -11.78
N VAL A 269 19.69 5.67 -12.99
CA VAL A 269 18.87 6.87 -13.27
C VAL A 269 17.49 6.49 -13.79
N THR A 270 17.21 5.19 -13.90
CA THR A 270 15.93 4.62 -14.30
C THR A 270 15.35 3.71 -13.22
N SER A 271 14.06 3.44 -13.33
CA SER A 271 13.28 2.62 -12.41
C SER A 271 12.51 1.52 -13.15
N GLU A 272 12.46 0.34 -12.55
CA GLU A 272 11.69 -0.80 -13.03
C GLU A 272 10.43 -1.03 -12.21
N PHE A 273 10.38 -0.55 -10.96
CA PHE A 273 9.28 -0.81 -10.05
C PHE A 273 8.62 0.48 -9.59
N PHE A 274 7.29 0.50 -9.63
CA PHE A 274 6.48 1.63 -9.23
C PHE A 274 5.35 1.16 -8.31
N GLU A 275 4.96 2.01 -7.37
CA GLU A 275 3.82 1.81 -6.50
C GLU A 275 2.77 2.87 -6.80
N VAL A 276 1.60 2.45 -7.25
CA VAL A 276 0.46 3.32 -7.52
C VAL A 276 -0.49 3.27 -6.34
N HIS A 277 -0.74 4.40 -5.71
CA HIS A 277 -1.73 4.55 -4.65
C HIS A 277 -2.93 5.27 -5.22
N VAL A 278 -4.11 4.74 -4.93
CA VAL A 278 -5.37 5.29 -5.39
C VAL A 278 -6.31 5.41 -4.21
N ARG A 279 -7.01 6.55 -4.14
CA ARG A 279 -8.20 6.73 -3.31
C ARG A 279 -9.36 7.07 -4.22
N ALA A 280 -10.45 6.32 -4.12
CA ALA A 280 -11.71 6.59 -4.81
C ALA A 280 -12.84 6.71 -3.80
N GLU A 281 -13.62 7.79 -3.91
CA GLU A 281 -14.74 8.09 -3.03
C GLU A 281 -16.01 8.27 -3.86
N VAL A 282 -17.07 7.53 -3.53
CA VAL A 282 -18.38 7.57 -4.20
C VAL A 282 -19.47 7.58 -3.15
N GLY A 283 -20.18 8.70 -3.03
CA GLY A 283 -21.12 8.92 -1.93
C GLY A 283 -20.44 8.79 -0.57
N GLU A 284 -20.79 7.76 0.21
CA GLU A 284 -20.19 7.47 1.52
C GLU A 284 -19.16 6.31 1.46
N SER A 285 -18.97 5.70 0.29
CA SER A 285 -18.04 4.59 0.10
C SER A 285 -16.67 5.10 -0.28
N ARG A 286 -15.64 4.53 0.35
CA ARG A 286 -14.23 4.81 0.07
C ARG A 286 -13.49 3.50 -0.20
N VAL A 287 -12.67 3.52 -1.24
CA VAL A 287 -11.73 2.45 -1.57
C VAL A 287 -10.34 3.03 -1.67
N GLU A 288 -9.40 2.40 -0.98
CA GLU A 288 -7.97 2.66 -1.10
C GLU A 288 -7.29 1.42 -1.68
N LEU A 289 -6.37 1.66 -2.60
CA LEU A 289 -5.67 0.60 -3.32
C LEU A 289 -4.22 1.04 -3.53
N ALA A 290 -3.28 0.21 -3.07
CA ALA A 290 -1.88 0.31 -3.43
C ALA A 290 -1.50 -0.86 -4.34
N SER A 291 -0.94 -0.55 -5.51
CA SER A 291 -0.59 -1.53 -6.54
C SER A 291 0.88 -1.44 -6.88
N VAL A 292 1.59 -2.56 -6.77
CA VAL A 292 2.98 -2.66 -7.22
C VAL A 292 3.00 -3.09 -8.67
N MET A 293 3.73 -2.34 -9.50
CA MET A 293 3.87 -2.61 -10.92
C MET A 293 5.35 -2.75 -11.29
N LYS A 294 5.60 -3.58 -12.31
CA LYS A 294 6.92 -3.73 -12.93
C LYS A 294 6.87 -3.24 -14.37
N ARG A 295 7.78 -2.35 -14.74
CA ARG A 295 8.06 -1.93 -16.11
C ARG A 295 9.14 -2.83 -16.71
N ASP A 296 8.89 -3.37 -17.90
CA ASP A 296 9.93 -4.05 -18.67
C ASP A 296 10.91 -3.02 -19.24
N PRO A 297 12.22 -3.14 -18.97
CA PRO A 297 13.20 -2.16 -19.42
C PRO A 297 13.46 -2.17 -20.93
N ASN A 298 12.95 -3.15 -21.68
CA ASN A 298 13.20 -3.26 -23.13
C ASN A 298 12.10 -2.60 -23.96
N ASP A 299 10.84 -2.71 -23.53
CA ASP A 299 9.68 -2.23 -24.31
C ASP A 299 8.73 -1.32 -23.50
N GLY A 300 9.01 -1.10 -22.22
CA GLY A 300 8.23 -0.25 -21.33
C GLY A 300 6.94 -0.89 -20.81
N ASN A 301 6.63 -2.12 -21.20
CA ASN A 301 5.36 -2.74 -20.83
C ASN A 301 5.21 -2.86 -19.31
N ILE A 302 4.06 -2.43 -18.79
CA ILE A 302 3.79 -2.37 -17.36
C ILE A 302 2.92 -3.56 -16.94
N THR A 303 3.45 -4.38 -16.03
CA THR A 303 2.78 -5.56 -15.47
C THR A 303 2.43 -5.32 -14.00
N LEU A 304 1.19 -5.63 -13.62
CA LEU A 304 0.75 -5.62 -12.23
C LEU A 304 1.35 -6.82 -11.47
N ILE A 305 1.98 -6.56 -10.33
CA ILE A 305 2.58 -7.58 -9.46
C ILE A 305 1.65 -7.92 -8.30
N SER A 306 1.13 -6.91 -7.59
CA SER A 306 0.28 -7.10 -6.43
C SER A 306 -0.66 -5.93 -6.20
N ARG A 307 -1.72 -6.18 -5.42
CA ARG A 307 -2.67 -5.18 -4.91
C ARG A 307 -2.80 -5.34 -3.41
N ASP A 308 -2.80 -4.22 -2.69
CA ASP A 308 -3.06 -4.12 -1.26
C ASP A 308 -4.20 -3.11 -1.03
N PHE A 309 -5.27 -3.58 -0.37
CA PHE A 309 -6.45 -2.78 -0.02
C PHE A 309 -6.42 -2.29 1.44
N GLY A 310 -5.39 -2.65 2.21
CA GLY A 310 -5.24 -2.31 3.62
C GLY A 310 -4.21 -1.21 3.89
N LYS A 311 -3.60 -0.65 2.84
CA LYS A 311 -2.60 0.41 2.96
C LYS A 311 -3.26 1.79 3.00
N ASP A 312 -3.04 2.51 4.09
CA ASP A 312 -3.54 3.87 4.25
C ASP A 312 -3.05 4.78 3.13
N PHE A 313 -3.98 5.44 2.44
CA PHE A 313 -3.67 6.53 1.54
C PHE A 313 -3.48 7.82 2.33
N ARG A 314 -2.39 8.55 2.10
CA ARG A 314 -2.17 9.89 2.68
C ARG A 314 -2.27 10.92 1.57
N SER A 315 -3.29 11.76 1.61
CA SER A 315 -3.43 12.82 0.61
C SER A 315 -2.29 13.81 0.73
N LEU A 316 -1.74 14.22 -0.41
CA LEU A 316 -0.79 15.33 -0.48
C LEU A 316 -1.49 16.68 -0.50
N PHE A 317 -2.83 16.67 -0.60
CA PHE A 317 -3.68 17.84 -0.61
C PHE A 317 -4.41 17.90 0.73
N VAL A 318 -3.94 18.77 1.62
CA VAL A 318 -4.67 19.08 2.84
C VAL A 318 -5.90 19.88 2.43
N SER A 319 -7.09 19.34 2.67
CA SER A 319 -8.31 20.15 2.57
C SER A 319 -8.31 21.19 3.69
N ASP A 320 -8.82 22.39 3.44
CA ASP A 320 -8.90 23.45 4.46
C ASP A 320 -9.66 23.02 5.74
N GLU A 321 -10.44 21.93 5.69
CA GLU A 321 -11.20 21.37 6.82
C GLU A 321 -10.35 20.54 7.81
N GLU A 322 -9.17 20.03 7.42
CA GLU A 322 -8.29 19.27 8.32
C GLU A 322 -7.35 20.16 9.14
N GLN A 323 -7.30 21.47 8.89
CA GLN A 323 -6.48 22.42 9.67
C GLN A 323 -7.16 22.87 10.97
N GLU A 324 -8.44 22.53 11.18
CA GLU A 324 -9.21 22.93 12.38
C GLU A 324 -9.40 21.81 13.43
N GLN A 325 -8.70 20.68 13.32
CA GLN A 325 -8.71 19.60 14.33
C GLN A 325 -7.35 19.40 15.01
#